data_AF-A0A1N6PTC6-F1
#
_entry.id   AF-A0A1N6PTC6-F1
#
_cell.length_a   1.000
_cell.length_b   1.000
_cell.length_c   1.000
_cell.angle_alpha   90.00
_cell.angle_beta   90.00
_cell.angle_gamma   90.00
#
_symmetry.space_group_name_H-M   'P 1'
#
loop_
_entity.id
_entity.type
_entity.pdbx_description
1 polymer ?
#
loop_
_entity_poly.entity_id
_entity_poly.type
_entity_poly.pdbx_seq_one_letter_code
_entity_poly.pdbx_strand_id
1 'polypeptide(L)'
;MFREFINEFEENITGLRDFVELIDPLLAEHHKKIETANVKNLEPLSIAIQRHFAEDEKEKQDLDDKFKEVFDGDIKVEIDDDKKISFNIKGDSTSLNEAFESMGKTQAQIQLLYKNSLISLLSSVEWYFSQILHFHFDKYPDNAGINKKSLTLEDLKTFETVRDAERYLVDQKIESILRGSFKDWVLVLKNDLNLKLKFLNNYYDDLTEIYQRRNLLVHNGGKVNSIYLSKISDSHKSEFKIDDKLTVEKEYLENAIDQFHLIFILIASELWQKLEPESEYRGKYLMDLGYDYLVKNNWTVSKTANEFLMTDEKMPVASRTAAQLNSWLCDKNKVGKEKALELYKDVDYSDKSLLFQVALNALKDEQEFCLKNFGQLLKSEDLLPEDLMTFPIFEEIRQEEKFKEFAKENDIMVEYNAK
;
A
#
# COMPACT_ATOMS: atom_id res chain seq x y z
N MET A 1 21.19 0.09 14.63
CA MET A 1 21.40 -0.23 13.21
C MET A 1 20.14 -0.75 12.52
N PHE A 2 19.68 -2.01 12.68
CA PHE A 2 18.40 -2.46 12.07
C PHE A 2 17.24 -1.51 12.34
N ARG A 3 17.06 -1.16 13.62
CA ARG A 3 16.08 -0.17 14.05
C ARG A 3 16.25 1.20 13.39
N GLU A 4 17.48 1.66 13.16
CA GLU A 4 17.72 3.01 12.62
C GLU A 4 17.31 3.07 11.15
N PHE A 5 17.76 2.13 10.33
CA PHE A 5 17.39 2.16 8.92
C PHE A 5 15.92 1.79 8.69
N ILE A 6 15.35 0.88 9.51
CA ILE A 6 13.91 0.59 9.48
C ILE A 6 13.10 1.86 9.79
N ASN A 7 13.47 2.58 10.85
CA ASN A 7 12.79 3.82 11.22
C ASN A 7 12.94 4.89 10.11
N GLU A 8 14.12 5.03 9.51
CA GLU A 8 14.32 5.98 8.40
C GLU A 8 13.44 5.62 7.19
N PHE A 9 13.28 4.33 6.89
CA PHE A 9 12.39 3.89 5.82
C PHE A 9 10.92 4.14 6.15
N GLU A 10 10.50 3.82 7.37
CA GLU A 10 9.16 4.12 7.90
C GLU A 10 8.84 5.61 7.83
N GLU A 11 9.77 6.48 8.24
CA GLU A 11 9.61 7.93 8.17
C GLU A 11 9.45 8.40 6.73
N ASN A 12 10.23 7.85 5.79
CA ASN A 12 10.11 8.18 4.38
C ASN A 12 8.78 7.69 3.76
N ILE A 13 8.34 6.49 4.11
CA ILE A 13 7.07 5.92 3.64
C ILE A 13 5.88 6.69 4.23
N THR A 14 5.92 7.00 5.53
CA THR A 14 4.89 7.77 6.22
C THR A 14 4.83 9.20 5.67
N GLY A 15 5.98 9.87 5.53
CA GLY A 15 6.04 11.20 4.95
C GLY A 15 5.52 11.25 3.50
N LEU A 16 5.72 10.19 2.71
CA LEU A 16 5.14 10.07 1.38
C LEU A 16 3.60 9.95 1.43
N ARG A 17 3.06 9.14 2.34
CA ARG A 17 1.60 9.04 2.54
C ARG A 17 1.02 10.35 2.98
N ASP A 18 1.57 10.96 4.01
CA ASP A 18 1.11 12.25 4.54
C ASP A 18 1.13 13.31 3.45
N PHE A 19 2.18 13.35 2.62
CA PHE A 19 2.24 14.26 1.49
C PHE A 19 1.10 14.05 0.50
N VAL A 20 0.80 12.81 0.13
CA VAL A 20 -0.31 12.50 -0.78
C VAL A 20 -1.65 12.85 -0.12
N GLU A 21 -1.86 12.43 1.13
CA GLU A 21 -3.11 12.65 1.88
C GLU A 21 -3.39 14.14 2.12
N LEU A 22 -2.36 14.98 2.27
CA LEU A 22 -2.52 16.42 2.45
C LEU A 22 -2.80 17.15 1.13
N ILE A 23 -2.17 16.74 0.02
CA ILE A 23 -2.25 17.45 -1.27
C ILE A 23 -3.45 16.99 -2.09
N ASP A 24 -3.80 15.70 -2.05
CA ASP A 24 -4.88 15.10 -2.82
C ASP A 24 -6.24 15.82 -2.62
N PRO A 25 -6.70 16.10 -1.40
CA PRO A 25 -7.97 16.82 -1.17
C PRO A 25 -7.93 18.26 -1.69
N LEU A 26 -6.77 18.93 -1.60
CA LEU A 26 -6.60 20.31 -2.08
C LEU A 26 -6.70 20.37 -3.61
N LEU A 27 -6.10 19.41 -4.31
CA LEU A 27 -6.21 19.31 -5.76
C LEU A 27 -7.64 18.94 -6.18
N ALA A 28 -8.30 18.04 -5.45
CA ALA A 28 -9.69 17.69 -5.70
C ALA A 28 -10.64 18.89 -5.49
N GLU A 29 -10.44 19.68 -4.44
CA GLU A 29 -11.22 20.90 -4.20
C GLU A 29 -10.98 21.94 -5.30
N HIS A 30 -9.72 22.14 -5.70
CA HIS A 30 -9.36 23.02 -6.82
C HIS A 30 -10.00 22.56 -8.13
N HIS A 31 -10.00 21.25 -8.40
CA HIS A 31 -10.67 20.65 -9.55
C HIS A 31 -12.16 20.96 -9.54
N LYS A 32 -12.84 20.70 -8.42
CA LYS A 32 -14.27 20.97 -8.26
C LYS A 32 -14.61 22.45 -8.47
N LYS A 33 -13.74 23.37 -8.02
CA LYS A 33 -13.92 24.81 -8.26
C LYS A 33 -13.81 25.15 -9.75
N ILE A 34 -12.84 24.58 -10.46
CA ILE A 34 -12.68 24.77 -11.91
C ILE A 34 -13.86 24.17 -12.68
N GLU A 35 -14.30 22.97 -12.32
CA GLU A 35 -15.50 22.36 -12.94
C GLU A 35 -16.72 23.27 -12.74
N THR A 36 -16.95 23.74 -11.52
CA THR A 36 -18.07 24.63 -11.19
C THR A 36 -18.01 25.94 -11.98
N ALA A 37 -16.82 26.52 -12.11
CA ALA A 37 -16.61 27.75 -12.87
C ALA A 37 -16.89 27.57 -14.38
N ASN A 38 -16.71 26.35 -14.90
CA ASN A 38 -16.89 26.02 -16.31
C ASN A 38 -18.26 25.42 -16.66
N VAL A 39 -19.17 25.24 -15.69
CA VAL A 39 -20.51 24.66 -15.94
C VAL A 39 -21.23 25.35 -17.10
N LYS A 40 -21.22 26.69 -17.12
CA LYS A 40 -21.83 27.47 -18.22
C LYS A 40 -21.13 27.25 -19.56
N ASN A 41 -19.81 27.10 -19.56
CA ASN A 41 -19.04 26.87 -20.78
C ASN A 41 -19.33 25.48 -21.37
N LEU A 42 -19.69 24.49 -20.52
CA LEU A 42 -20.01 23.12 -20.92
C LEU A 42 -21.50 22.87 -21.18
N GLU A 43 -22.37 23.84 -20.86
CA GLU A 43 -23.82 23.76 -21.06
C GLU A 43 -24.21 23.36 -22.51
N PRO A 44 -23.57 23.87 -23.58
CA PRO A 44 -23.85 23.42 -24.94
C PRO A 44 -23.69 21.90 -25.15
N LEU A 45 -22.68 21.29 -24.53
CA LEU A 45 -22.43 19.85 -24.64
C LEU A 45 -23.48 19.03 -23.89
N SER A 46 -23.88 19.49 -22.70
CA SER A 46 -24.93 18.81 -21.91
C SER A 46 -26.25 18.80 -22.67
N ILE A 47 -26.63 19.94 -23.26
CA ILE A 47 -27.84 20.03 -24.09
C ILE A 47 -27.68 19.18 -25.36
N ALA A 48 -26.52 19.17 -26.01
CA ALA A 48 -26.28 18.32 -27.18
C ALA A 48 -26.44 16.82 -26.87
N ILE A 49 -25.97 16.35 -25.70
CA ILE A 49 -26.18 14.97 -25.24
C ILE A 49 -27.67 14.69 -25.03
N GLN A 50 -28.39 15.58 -24.32
CA GLN A 50 -29.82 15.43 -24.08
C GLN A 50 -30.61 15.38 -25.40
N ARG A 51 -30.28 16.26 -26.36
CA ARG A 51 -30.89 16.28 -27.71
C ARG A 51 -30.69 14.96 -28.45
N HIS A 52 -29.50 14.37 -28.33
CA HIS A 52 -29.18 13.09 -28.98
C HIS A 52 -30.04 11.93 -28.44
N PHE A 53 -30.30 11.91 -27.13
CA PHE A 53 -31.06 10.84 -26.47
C PHE A 53 -32.55 11.11 -26.32
N ALA A 54 -33.04 12.32 -26.62
CA ALA A 54 -34.45 12.65 -26.52
C ALA A 54 -35.28 11.81 -27.51
N GLU A 55 -36.35 11.17 -27.01
CA GLU A 55 -37.26 10.36 -27.83
C GLU A 55 -38.54 11.13 -28.20
N ASP A 56 -38.98 12.05 -27.33
CA ASP A 56 -40.20 12.85 -27.50
C ASP A 56 -39.96 14.09 -28.40
N GLU A 57 -40.88 14.37 -29.33
CA GLU A 57 -40.74 15.49 -30.27
C GLU A 57 -40.82 16.86 -29.58
N LYS A 58 -41.64 16.99 -28.53
CA LYS A 58 -41.79 18.26 -27.80
C LYS A 58 -40.54 18.53 -26.96
N GLU A 59 -40.00 17.50 -26.31
CA GLU A 59 -38.72 17.58 -25.59
C GLU A 59 -37.56 17.96 -26.54
N LYS A 60 -37.49 17.36 -27.73
CA LYS A 60 -36.51 17.74 -28.76
C LYS A 60 -36.64 19.21 -29.16
N GLN A 61 -37.86 19.67 -29.40
CA GLN A 61 -38.12 21.06 -29.78
C GLN A 61 -37.65 22.02 -28.67
N ASP A 62 -38.00 21.74 -27.41
CA ASP A 62 -37.61 22.56 -26.25
C ASP A 62 -36.07 22.59 -26.06
N LEU A 63 -35.39 21.47 -26.29
CA LEU A 63 -33.93 21.39 -26.21
C LEU A 63 -33.22 22.06 -27.41
N ASP A 64 -33.80 21.99 -28.61
CA ASP A 64 -33.31 22.69 -29.80
C ASP A 64 -33.34 24.21 -29.62
N ASP A 65 -34.40 24.73 -29.01
CA ASP A 65 -34.54 26.16 -28.73
C ASP A 65 -33.54 26.61 -27.67
N LYS A 66 -33.41 25.87 -26.55
CA LYS A 66 -32.38 26.12 -25.53
C LYS A 66 -30.96 26.06 -26.08
N PHE A 67 -30.66 25.11 -26.97
CA PHE A 67 -29.34 24.97 -27.56
C PHE A 67 -28.93 26.22 -28.36
N LYS A 68 -29.86 26.78 -29.16
CA LYS A 68 -29.61 28.00 -29.93
C LYS A 68 -29.41 29.24 -29.07
N GLU A 69 -29.93 29.26 -27.85
CA GLU A 69 -29.70 30.36 -26.89
C GLU A 69 -28.27 30.35 -26.33
N VAL A 70 -27.65 29.17 -26.21
CA VAL A 70 -26.35 29.00 -25.54
C VAL A 70 -25.18 28.74 -26.49
N PHE A 71 -25.43 28.38 -27.76
CA PHE A 71 -24.38 28.06 -28.72
C PHE A 71 -24.73 28.49 -30.14
N ASP A 72 -23.87 29.30 -30.75
CA ASP A 72 -23.97 29.72 -32.15
C ASP A 72 -23.24 28.71 -33.06
N GLY A 73 -23.95 27.65 -33.45
CA GLY A 73 -23.38 26.56 -34.23
C GLY A 73 -24.17 25.25 -34.15
N ASP A 74 -23.48 24.14 -34.38
CA ASP A 74 -24.01 22.78 -34.26
C ASP A 74 -23.00 21.87 -33.55
N ILE A 75 -23.48 20.97 -32.69
CA ILE A 75 -22.66 19.97 -31.99
C ILE A 75 -23.29 18.62 -32.25
N LYS A 76 -22.59 17.77 -32.98
CA LYS A 76 -23.01 16.38 -33.19
C LYS A 76 -22.37 15.48 -32.16
N VAL A 77 -23.18 14.60 -31.59
CA VAL A 77 -22.78 13.58 -30.63
C VAL A 77 -22.67 12.25 -31.36
N GLU A 78 -21.51 11.61 -31.25
CA GLU A 78 -21.23 10.28 -31.77
C GLU A 78 -20.82 9.37 -30.60
N ILE A 79 -21.39 8.16 -30.56
CA ILE A 79 -21.10 7.15 -29.54
C ILE A 79 -20.49 5.95 -30.23
N ASP A 80 -19.29 5.56 -29.83
CA ASP A 80 -18.63 4.37 -30.37
C ASP A 80 -19.05 3.08 -29.63
N ASP A 81 -18.59 1.94 -30.16
CA ASP A 81 -18.87 0.60 -29.62
C ASP A 81 -18.34 0.43 -28.17
N ASP A 82 -17.36 1.24 -27.75
CA ASP A 82 -16.78 1.27 -26.40
C ASP A 82 -17.50 2.27 -25.47
N LYS A 83 -18.66 2.80 -25.89
CA LYS A 83 -19.45 3.83 -25.18
C LYS A 83 -18.71 5.14 -24.96
N LYS A 84 -17.67 5.45 -25.74
CA LYS A 84 -17.07 6.79 -25.73
C LYS A 84 -17.96 7.75 -26.49
N ILE A 85 -18.20 8.89 -25.86
CA ILE A 85 -18.91 10.02 -26.47
C ILE A 85 -17.88 10.93 -27.12
N SER A 86 -18.07 11.24 -28.39
CA SER A 86 -17.26 12.19 -29.16
C SER A 86 -18.15 13.30 -29.72
N PHE A 87 -17.59 14.50 -29.78
CA PHE A 87 -18.30 15.71 -30.20
C PHE A 87 -17.68 16.29 -31.46
N ASN A 88 -18.49 16.48 -32.50
CA ASN A 88 -18.11 17.23 -33.68
C ASN A 88 -18.75 18.62 -33.63
N ILE A 89 -17.92 19.62 -33.35
CA ILE A 89 -18.35 21.00 -33.08
C ILE A 89 -18.15 21.84 -34.34
N LYS A 90 -19.22 22.49 -34.79
CA LYS A 90 -19.21 23.51 -35.86
C LYS A 90 -19.68 24.83 -35.29
N GLY A 91 -18.82 25.83 -35.22
CA GLY A 91 -19.12 27.13 -34.62
C GLY A 91 -17.94 27.66 -33.81
N ASP A 92 -18.16 28.70 -33.01
CA ASP A 92 -17.16 29.20 -32.06
C ASP A 92 -17.03 28.24 -30.87
N SER A 93 -15.89 27.54 -30.78
CA SER A 93 -15.59 26.58 -29.73
C SER A 93 -14.65 27.14 -28.65
N THR A 94 -14.39 28.45 -28.64
CA THR A 94 -13.38 29.06 -27.75
C THR A 94 -13.65 28.75 -26.27
N SER A 95 -14.87 29.01 -25.78
CA SER A 95 -15.25 28.75 -24.38
C SER A 95 -15.21 27.26 -24.01
N LEU A 96 -15.60 26.39 -24.93
CA LEU A 96 -15.52 24.93 -24.77
C LEU A 96 -14.06 24.47 -24.66
N ASN A 97 -13.19 24.97 -25.53
CA ASN A 97 -11.76 24.65 -25.51
C ASN A 97 -11.11 25.14 -24.21
N GLU A 98 -11.43 26.35 -23.74
CA GLU A 98 -10.93 26.88 -22.46
C GLU A 98 -11.40 26.01 -21.27
N ALA A 99 -12.66 25.56 -21.28
CA ALA A 99 -13.19 24.65 -20.28
C ALA A 99 -12.45 23.30 -20.29
N PHE A 100 -12.29 22.69 -21.46
CA PHE A 100 -11.54 21.43 -21.60
C PHE A 100 -10.08 21.57 -21.19
N GLU A 101 -9.41 22.67 -21.58
CA GLU A 101 -8.02 22.92 -21.20
C GLU A 101 -7.87 23.07 -19.68
N SER A 102 -8.76 23.82 -19.03
CA SER A 102 -8.69 24.06 -17.58
C SER A 102 -8.98 22.79 -16.77
N MET A 103 -9.97 22.00 -17.18
CA MET A 103 -10.25 20.69 -16.59
C MET A 103 -9.09 19.72 -16.81
N GLY A 104 -8.56 19.64 -18.04
CA GLY A 104 -7.43 18.79 -18.41
C GLY A 104 -6.15 19.13 -17.64
N LYS A 105 -5.86 20.42 -17.44
CA LYS A 105 -4.73 20.88 -16.61
C LYS A 105 -4.83 20.36 -15.18
N THR A 106 -6.03 20.36 -14.61
CA THR A 106 -6.20 19.95 -13.21
C THR A 106 -6.13 18.43 -13.05
N GLN A 107 -6.71 17.66 -13.97
CA GLN A 107 -6.53 16.21 -13.99
C GLN A 107 -5.05 15.84 -14.16
N ALA A 108 -4.31 16.57 -15.00
CA ALA A 108 -2.88 16.37 -15.16
C ALA A 108 -2.08 16.65 -13.87
N GLN A 109 -2.53 17.58 -13.01
CA GLN A 109 -1.89 17.84 -11.72
C GLN A 109 -2.06 16.67 -10.73
N ILE A 110 -3.27 16.10 -10.64
CA ILE A 110 -3.53 14.92 -9.80
C ILE A 110 -2.69 13.73 -10.28
N GLN A 111 -2.70 13.49 -11.59
CA GLN A 111 -1.90 12.41 -12.19
C GLN A 111 -0.39 12.62 -12.01
N LEU A 112 0.07 13.88 -12.02
CA LEU A 112 1.46 14.21 -11.73
C LEU A 112 1.82 13.93 -10.26
N LEU A 113 0.93 14.24 -9.32
CA LEU A 113 1.10 13.92 -7.90
C LEU A 113 1.31 12.41 -7.72
N TYR A 114 0.39 11.58 -8.22
CA TYR A 114 0.48 10.13 -8.01
C TYR A 114 1.66 9.51 -8.75
N LYS A 115 1.93 9.93 -9.99
CA LYS A 115 3.10 9.49 -10.75
C LYS A 115 4.40 9.78 -10.00
N ASN A 116 4.58 11.01 -9.52
CA ASN A 116 5.81 11.40 -8.84
C ASN A 116 5.92 10.74 -7.46
N SER A 117 4.78 10.47 -6.81
CA SER A 117 4.74 9.73 -5.55
C SER A 117 5.18 8.28 -5.75
N LEU A 118 4.75 7.62 -6.84
CA LEU A 118 5.23 6.27 -7.18
C LEU A 118 6.74 6.25 -7.48
N ILE A 119 7.25 7.25 -8.20
CA ILE A 119 8.69 7.38 -8.46
C ILE A 119 9.46 7.57 -7.15
N SER A 120 8.92 8.40 -6.24
CA SER A 120 9.53 8.68 -4.94
C SER A 120 9.53 7.44 -4.05
N LEU A 121 8.43 6.66 -4.03
CA LEU A 121 8.35 5.38 -3.34
C LEU A 121 9.50 4.45 -3.75
N LEU A 122 9.67 4.23 -5.06
CA LEU A 122 10.71 3.32 -5.56
C LEU A 122 12.12 3.85 -5.27
N SER A 123 12.30 5.18 -5.27
CA SER A 123 13.58 5.79 -4.90
C SER A 123 13.91 5.55 -3.42
N SER A 124 12.92 5.70 -2.53
CA SER A 124 13.07 5.38 -1.10
C SER A 124 13.37 3.89 -0.87
N VAL A 125 12.73 3.00 -1.65
CA VAL A 125 13.00 1.56 -1.63
C VAL A 125 14.42 1.24 -2.11
N GLU A 126 14.87 1.86 -3.21
CA GLU A 126 16.24 1.69 -3.74
C GLU A 126 17.29 2.12 -2.71
N TRP A 127 17.08 3.26 -2.07
CA TRP A 127 17.93 3.75 -0.99
C TRP A 127 17.97 2.76 0.19
N TYR A 128 16.79 2.37 0.69
CA TYR A 128 16.68 1.44 1.80
C TYR A 128 17.33 0.09 1.49
N PHE A 129 17.13 -0.43 0.28
CA PHE A 129 17.75 -1.66 -0.18
C PHE A 129 19.28 -1.54 -0.21
N SER A 130 19.80 -0.40 -0.67
CA SER A 130 21.23 -0.08 -0.60
C SER A 130 21.76 -0.20 0.83
N GLN A 131 21.04 0.37 1.81
CA GLN A 131 21.43 0.30 3.22
C GLN A 131 21.47 -1.13 3.75
N ILE A 132 20.49 -1.97 3.40
CA ILE A 132 20.50 -3.40 3.76
C ILE A 132 21.74 -4.10 3.18
N LEU A 133 22.06 -3.83 1.91
CA LEU A 133 23.21 -4.44 1.24
C LEU A 133 24.54 -3.96 1.84
N HIS A 134 24.71 -2.66 2.09
CA HIS A 134 25.90 -2.12 2.78
C HIS A 134 26.06 -2.76 4.15
N PHE A 135 24.99 -2.80 4.94
CA PHE A 135 25.02 -3.40 6.26
C PHE A 135 25.51 -4.85 6.24
N HIS A 136 25.03 -5.66 5.27
CA HIS A 136 25.47 -7.04 5.15
C HIS A 136 26.89 -7.17 4.58
N PHE A 137 27.22 -6.47 3.51
CA PHE A 137 28.51 -6.61 2.83
C PHE A 137 29.67 -5.94 3.58
N ASP A 138 29.44 -4.88 4.34
CA ASP A 138 30.47 -4.30 5.20
C ASP A 138 30.87 -5.26 6.34
N LYS A 139 29.91 -6.06 6.81
CA LYS A 139 30.14 -7.09 7.83
C LYS A 139 30.70 -8.38 7.25
N TYR A 140 30.30 -8.72 6.02
CA TYR A 140 30.68 -9.95 5.32
C TYR A 140 31.15 -9.64 3.88
N PRO A 141 32.31 -8.98 3.71
CA PRO A 141 32.77 -8.48 2.40
C PRO A 141 33.01 -9.59 1.38
N ASP A 142 33.40 -10.79 1.84
CA ASP A 142 33.56 -11.97 1.00
C ASP A 142 32.28 -12.34 0.25
N ASN A 143 31.10 -12.09 0.85
CA ASN A 143 29.81 -12.36 0.21
C ASN A 143 29.52 -11.40 -0.95
N ALA A 144 30.12 -10.21 -0.97
CA ALA A 144 30.05 -9.31 -2.13
C ALA A 144 30.90 -9.80 -3.31
N GLY A 145 31.72 -10.84 -3.11
CA GLY A 145 32.59 -11.42 -4.12
C GLY A 145 33.79 -10.53 -4.47
N ILE A 146 34.18 -9.61 -3.57
CA ILE A 146 35.27 -8.67 -3.80
C ILE A 146 36.60 -9.38 -4.05
N ASN A 147 36.81 -10.57 -3.48
CA ASN A 147 38.01 -11.37 -3.68
C ASN A 147 38.20 -11.86 -5.14
N LYS A 148 37.15 -11.79 -5.95
CA LYS A 148 37.19 -12.12 -7.39
C LYS A 148 37.42 -10.89 -8.27
N LYS A 149 37.48 -9.70 -7.68
CA LYS A 149 37.68 -8.43 -8.38
C LYS A 149 39.16 -8.04 -8.35
N SER A 150 39.60 -7.33 -9.38
CA SER A 150 40.95 -6.80 -9.50
C SER A 150 40.91 -5.29 -9.56
N LEU A 151 41.82 -4.64 -8.83
CA LEU A 151 42.07 -3.20 -8.92
C LEU A 151 43.38 -2.95 -9.65
N THR A 152 43.45 -1.87 -10.42
CA THR A 152 44.68 -1.45 -11.07
C THR A 152 45.61 -0.72 -10.07
N LEU A 153 46.89 -0.59 -10.42
CA LEU A 153 47.81 0.22 -9.61
C LEU A 153 47.39 1.70 -9.56
N GLU A 154 46.69 2.19 -10.59
CA GLU A 154 46.15 3.54 -10.62
C GLU A 154 45.03 3.71 -9.59
N ASP A 155 44.09 2.75 -9.53
CA ASP A 155 43.03 2.73 -8.51
C ASP A 155 43.64 2.69 -7.10
N LEU A 156 44.62 1.82 -6.86
CA LEU A 156 45.27 1.69 -5.55
C LEU A 156 45.95 2.97 -5.06
N LYS A 157 46.41 3.83 -5.97
CA LYS A 157 46.99 5.14 -5.61
C LYS A 157 45.95 6.15 -5.14
N THR A 158 44.66 5.91 -5.42
CA THR A 158 43.56 6.79 -4.99
C THR A 158 43.05 6.47 -3.59
N PHE A 159 43.41 5.31 -3.03
CA PHE A 159 42.95 4.85 -1.72
C PHE A 159 44.01 5.06 -0.63
N GLU A 160 43.60 5.49 0.56
CA GLU A 160 44.51 5.66 1.70
C GLU A 160 44.81 4.32 2.37
N THR A 161 43.83 3.42 2.42
CA THR A 161 43.93 2.11 3.06
C THR A 161 43.34 0.99 2.20
N VAL A 162 43.72 -0.25 2.52
CA VAL A 162 43.11 -1.45 1.92
C VAL A 162 41.60 -1.48 2.19
N ARG A 163 41.16 -1.01 3.36
CA ARG A 163 39.74 -0.94 3.72
C ARG A 163 38.96 0.02 2.82
N ASP A 164 39.58 1.11 2.37
CA ASP A 164 38.95 2.04 1.43
C ASP A 164 38.77 1.39 0.05
N ALA A 165 39.75 0.59 -0.37
CA ALA A 165 39.66 -0.20 -1.59
C ALA A 165 38.56 -1.28 -1.49
N GLU A 166 38.42 -1.96 -0.35
CA GLU A 166 37.34 -2.93 -0.11
C GLU A 166 35.97 -2.27 -0.17
N ARG A 167 35.78 -1.13 0.51
CA ARG A 167 34.54 -0.34 0.46
C ARG A 167 34.19 0.09 -0.95
N TYR A 168 35.16 0.59 -1.71
CA TYR A 168 34.95 0.95 -3.10
C TYR A 168 34.43 -0.22 -3.95
N LEU A 169 34.96 -1.43 -3.75
CA LEU A 169 34.49 -2.63 -4.46
C LEU A 169 33.08 -3.04 -4.03
N VAL A 170 32.74 -2.88 -2.75
CA VAL A 170 31.37 -3.10 -2.23
C VAL A 170 30.41 -2.09 -2.86
N ASP A 171 30.76 -0.80 -2.89
CA ASP A 171 29.96 0.28 -3.47
C ASP A 171 29.66 0.00 -4.95
N GLN A 172 30.68 -0.37 -5.73
CA GLN A 172 30.50 -0.74 -7.14
C GLN A 172 29.56 -1.93 -7.33
N LYS A 173 29.66 -2.95 -6.46
CA LYS A 173 28.78 -4.13 -6.50
C LYS A 173 27.34 -3.74 -6.18
N ILE A 174 27.12 -2.92 -5.15
CA ILE A 174 25.80 -2.45 -4.75
C ILE A 174 25.18 -1.59 -5.86
N GLU A 175 25.92 -0.64 -6.43
CA GLU A 175 25.45 0.18 -7.55
C GLU A 175 25.05 -0.68 -8.75
N SER A 176 25.85 -1.70 -9.07
CA SER A 176 25.51 -2.66 -10.13
C SER A 176 24.24 -3.46 -9.83
N ILE A 177 23.96 -3.77 -8.56
CA ILE A 177 22.74 -4.47 -8.15
C ILE A 177 21.53 -3.55 -8.30
N LEU A 178 21.62 -2.30 -7.82
CA LEU A 178 20.52 -1.33 -7.87
C LEU A 178 20.08 -1.01 -9.31
N ARG A 179 21.02 -1.02 -10.26
CA ARG A 179 20.72 -0.87 -11.71
C ARG A 179 20.05 -2.10 -12.34
N GLY A 180 20.05 -3.23 -11.63
CA GLY A 180 19.45 -4.48 -12.06
C GLY A 180 17.92 -4.45 -12.01
N SER A 181 17.31 -5.57 -12.42
CA SER A 181 15.88 -5.79 -12.27
C SER A 181 15.51 -6.20 -10.84
N PHE A 182 14.22 -6.10 -10.48
CA PHE A 182 13.73 -6.63 -9.20
C PHE A 182 14.05 -8.13 -9.02
N LYS A 183 14.05 -8.91 -10.11
CA LYS A 183 14.50 -10.31 -10.10
C LYS A 183 15.96 -10.43 -9.65
N ASP A 184 16.84 -9.55 -10.13
CA ASP A 184 18.24 -9.55 -9.76
C ASP A 184 18.42 -9.23 -8.27
N TRP A 185 17.61 -8.32 -7.73
CA TRP A 185 17.60 -8.01 -6.29
C TRP A 185 17.23 -9.25 -5.47
N VAL A 186 16.16 -9.97 -5.87
CA VAL A 186 15.73 -11.20 -5.21
C VAL A 186 16.81 -12.30 -5.27
N LEU A 187 17.52 -12.41 -6.39
CA LEU A 187 18.64 -13.35 -6.52
C LEU A 187 19.79 -13.00 -5.58
N VAL A 188 20.13 -11.73 -5.43
CA VAL A 188 21.15 -11.27 -4.47
C VAL A 188 20.74 -11.60 -3.04
N LEU A 189 19.49 -11.29 -2.66
CA LEU A 189 18.97 -11.61 -1.32
C LEU A 189 19.05 -13.11 -1.02
N LYS A 190 18.75 -13.97 -2.00
CA LYS A 190 18.80 -15.43 -1.84
C LYS A 190 20.22 -15.99 -1.85
N ASN A 191 21.08 -15.53 -2.75
CA ASN A 191 22.39 -16.15 -2.98
C ASN A 191 23.51 -15.51 -2.17
N ASP A 192 23.53 -14.18 -2.08
CA ASP A 192 24.62 -13.43 -1.44
C ASP A 192 24.30 -13.22 0.06
N LEU A 193 23.02 -12.99 0.40
CA LEU A 193 22.55 -12.84 1.79
C LEU A 193 21.97 -14.13 2.39
N ASN A 194 21.73 -15.19 1.61
CA ASN A 194 21.18 -16.47 2.07
C ASN A 194 19.82 -16.33 2.80
N LEU A 195 18.91 -15.49 2.28
CA LEU A 195 17.54 -15.35 2.78
C LEU A 195 16.57 -16.31 2.07
N LYS A 196 15.49 -16.73 2.74
CA LYS A 196 14.49 -17.65 2.20
C LYS A 196 13.38 -16.92 1.45
N LEU A 197 12.96 -15.75 1.93
CA LEU A 197 11.96 -14.87 1.30
C LEU A 197 10.61 -15.55 1.01
N LYS A 198 10.14 -16.43 1.89
CA LYS A 198 8.88 -17.18 1.65
C LYS A 198 7.66 -16.27 1.47
N PHE A 199 7.63 -15.16 2.22
CA PHE A 199 6.57 -14.15 2.18
C PHE A 199 6.45 -13.46 0.81
N LEU A 200 7.51 -13.43 0.00
CA LEU A 200 7.53 -12.72 -1.28
C LEU A 200 6.67 -13.37 -2.36
N ASN A 201 6.41 -14.68 -2.28
CA ASN A 201 5.76 -15.43 -3.37
C ASN A 201 4.40 -14.84 -3.77
N ASN A 202 3.63 -14.32 -2.81
CA ASN A 202 2.30 -13.76 -3.07
C ASN A 202 2.35 -12.33 -3.66
N TYR A 203 3.52 -11.69 -3.67
CA TYR A 203 3.71 -10.28 -4.04
C TYR A 203 4.69 -10.11 -5.21
N TYR A 204 5.39 -11.18 -5.60
CA TYR A 204 6.50 -11.09 -6.54
C TYR A 204 6.07 -10.50 -7.89
N ASP A 205 4.93 -10.95 -8.41
CA ASP A 205 4.41 -10.51 -9.70
C ASP A 205 3.95 -9.05 -9.66
N ASP A 206 3.17 -8.67 -8.65
CA ASP A 206 2.74 -7.28 -8.40
C ASP A 206 3.93 -6.33 -8.24
N LEU A 207 4.90 -6.66 -7.37
CA LEU A 207 6.09 -5.82 -7.17
C LEU A 207 6.94 -5.69 -8.42
N THR A 208 7.02 -6.77 -9.22
CA THR A 208 7.70 -6.73 -10.51
C THR A 208 6.97 -5.78 -11.46
N GLU A 209 5.65 -5.86 -11.55
CA GLU A 209 4.82 -4.95 -12.36
C GLU A 209 5.01 -3.50 -11.93
N ILE A 210 4.90 -3.20 -10.63
CA ILE A 210 5.05 -1.85 -10.10
C ILE A 210 6.43 -1.28 -10.43
N TYR A 211 7.49 -2.08 -10.25
CA TYR A 211 8.85 -1.69 -10.61
C TYR A 211 8.97 -1.38 -12.12
N GLN A 212 8.37 -2.22 -12.99
CA GLN A 212 8.37 -1.97 -14.43
C GLN A 212 7.50 -0.78 -14.83
N ARG A 213 6.36 -0.55 -14.16
CA ARG A 213 5.48 0.60 -14.41
C ARG A 213 6.21 1.89 -14.08
N ARG A 214 6.94 1.95 -12.96
CA ARG A 214 7.83 3.09 -12.64
C ARG A 214 8.81 3.36 -13.78
N ASN A 215 9.49 2.34 -14.29
CA ASN A 215 10.43 2.48 -15.40
C ASN A 215 9.73 3.00 -16.66
N LEU A 216 8.52 2.51 -16.95
CA LEU A 216 7.72 2.95 -18.08
C LEU A 216 7.33 4.44 -17.97
N LEU A 217 6.92 4.86 -16.77
CA LEU A 217 6.50 6.24 -16.46
C LEU A 217 7.66 7.24 -16.58
N VAL A 218 8.88 6.81 -16.22
CA VAL A 218 10.10 7.63 -16.30
C VAL A 218 10.64 7.67 -17.73
N HIS A 219 10.77 6.53 -18.41
CA HIS A 219 11.54 6.44 -19.65
C HIS A 219 10.70 6.43 -20.93
N ASN A 220 9.42 6.07 -20.85
CA ASN A 220 8.53 5.98 -22.01
C ASN A 220 7.22 6.75 -21.81
N GLY A 221 7.20 7.67 -20.86
CA GLY A 221 6.03 8.47 -20.51
C GLY A 221 4.79 7.63 -20.15
N GLY A 222 4.95 6.38 -19.71
CA GLY A 222 3.83 5.48 -19.39
C GLY A 222 3.22 4.74 -20.59
N LYS A 223 3.79 4.83 -21.79
CA LYS A 223 3.29 4.09 -22.96
C LYS A 223 3.75 2.64 -22.93
N VAL A 224 2.83 1.66 -22.95
CA VAL A 224 3.16 0.23 -22.93
C VAL A 224 3.93 -0.15 -24.20
N ASN A 225 5.04 -0.88 -24.02
CA ASN A 225 5.85 -1.41 -25.12
C ASN A 225 6.18 -2.89 -24.89
N SER A 226 6.80 -3.52 -25.89
CA SER A 226 7.18 -4.95 -25.82
C SER A 226 8.17 -5.26 -24.70
N ILE A 227 9.05 -4.31 -24.33
CA ILE A 227 10.02 -4.48 -23.24
C ILE A 227 9.29 -4.60 -21.91
N TYR A 228 8.32 -3.72 -21.64
CA TYR A 228 7.47 -3.78 -20.44
C TYR A 228 6.73 -5.11 -20.35
N LEU A 229 6.00 -5.48 -21.41
CA LEU A 229 5.24 -6.74 -21.45
C LEU A 229 6.14 -7.98 -21.32
N SER A 230 7.40 -7.92 -21.77
CA SER A 230 8.34 -9.03 -21.62
C SER A 230 8.83 -9.25 -20.20
N LYS A 231 8.70 -8.25 -19.31
CA LYS A 231 9.27 -8.26 -17.95
C LYS A 231 8.24 -8.49 -16.85
N ILE A 232 6.95 -8.33 -17.13
CA ILE A 232 5.87 -8.60 -16.18
C ILE A 232 5.35 -10.04 -16.32
N SER A 233 4.64 -10.53 -15.31
CA SER A 233 4.02 -11.86 -15.31
C SER A 233 2.80 -11.93 -16.24
N ASP A 234 2.42 -13.15 -16.63
CA ASP A 234 1.26 -13.36 -17.51
C ASP A 234 -0.06 -12.92 -16.85
N SER A 235 -0.15 -12.93 -15.51
CA SER A 235 -1.32 -12.43 -14.77
C SER A 235 -1.62 -10.97 -15.09
N HIS A 236 -0.59 -10.14 -15.27
CA HIS A 236 -0.74 -8.72 -15.60
C HIS A 236 -0.72 -8.44 -17.11
N LYS A 237 -0.08 -9.28 -17.92
CA LYS A 237 0.00 -9.03 -19.38
C LYS A 237 -1.37 -8.98 -20.03
N SER A 238 -2.34 -9.78 -19.57
CA SER A 238 -3.71 -9.77 -20.12
C SER A 238 -4.45 -8.46 -19.89
N GLU A 239 -3.97 -7.62 -18.98
CA GLU A 239 -4.61 -6.33 -18.64
C GLU A 239 -4.21 -5.21 -19.62
N PHE A 240 -3.12 -5.36 -20.37
CA PHE A 240 -2.52 -4.26 -21.15
C PHE A 240 -2.23 -4.65 -22.60
N LYS A 241 -2.40 -3.68 -23.50
CA LYS A 241 -2.03 -3.76 -24.92
C LYS A 241 -0.88 -2.81 -25.22
N ILE A 242 -0.11 -3.14 -26.26
CA ILE A 242 0.92 -2.24 -26.78
C ILE A 242 0.28 -0.90 -27.11
N ASP A 243 1.00 0.18 -26.81
CA ASP A 243 0.59 1.58 -26.97
C ASP A 243 -0.45 2.11 -25.97
N ASP A 244 -0.97 1.28 -25.06
CA ASP A 244 -1.78 1.77 -23.94
C ASP A 244 -1.01 2.79 -23.11
N LYS A 245 -1.73 3.77 -22.57
CA LYS A 245 -1.18 4.81 -21.69
C LYS A 245 -1.49 4.47 -20.25
N LEU A 246 -0.50 3.99 -19.50
CA LEU A 246 -0.65 3.71 -18.08
C LEU A 246 -0.56 5.00 -17.26
N THR A 247 -1.51 5.15 -16.36
CA THR A 247 -1.54 6.16 -15.29
C THR A 247 -1.34 5.50 -13.93
N VAL A 248 -1.25 6.33 -12.89
CA VAL A 248 -1.19 5.89 -11.50
C VAL A 248 -2.42 6.47 -10.83
N GLU A 249 -3.36 5.62 -10.45
CA GLU A 249 -4.51 6.04 -9.66
C GLU A 249 -4.19 5.91 -8.16
N LYS A 250 -4.98 6.59 -7.31
CA LYS A 250 -4.80 6.61 -5.86
C LYS A 250 -4.72 5.20 -5.25
N GLU A 251 -5.68 4.34 -5.54
CA GLU A 251 -5.75 2.97 -5.01
C GLU A 251 -4.52 2.14 -5.43
N TYR A 252 -4.08 2.28 -6.69
CA TYR A 252 -2.86 1.62 -7.16
C TYR A 252 -1.63 2.11 -6.39
N LEU A 253 -1.51 3.42 -6.15
CA LEU A 253 -0.41 4.00 -5.39
C LEU A 253 -0.43 3.52 -3.94
N GLU A 254 -1.58 3.55 -3.27
CA GLU A 254 -1.74 3.07 -1.89
C GLU A 254 -1.33 1.60 -1.76
N ASN A 255 -1.83 0.73 -2.66
CA ASN A 255 -1.43 -0.67 -2.71
C ASN A 255 0.07 -0.83 -2.98
N ALA A 256 0.66 -0.04 -3.87
CA ALA A 256 2.10 -0.09 -4.12
C ALA A 256 2.90 0.29 -2.86
N ILE A 257 2.53 1.36 -2.16
CA ILE A 257 3.19 1.78 -0.92
C ILE A 257 3.04 0.67 0.14
N ASP A 258 1.84 0.12 0.33
CA ASP A 258 1.56 -0.97 1.27
C ASP A 258 2.45 -2.20 1.02
N GLN A 259 2.52 -2.67 -0.23
CA GLN A 259 3.28 -3.86 -0.60
C GLN A 259 4.80 -3.64 -0.47
N PHE A 260 5.33 -2.53 -0.99
CA PHE A 260 6.76 -2.24 -0.88
C PHE A 260 7.18 -2.02 0.56
N HIS A 261 6.35 -1.31 1.34
CA HIS A 261 6.61 -1.09 2.75
C HIS A 261 6.73 -2.43 3.48
N LEU A 262 5.70 -3.28 3.42
CA LEU A 262 5.71 -4.59 4.06
C LEU A 262 6.91 -5.43 3.63
N ILE A 263 7.11 -5.60 2.33
CA ILE A 263 8.06 -6.59 1.83
C ILE A 263 9.51 -6.21 2.15
N PHE A 264 9.86 -4.93 2.06
CA PHE A 264 11.20 -4.48 2.41
C PHE A 264 11.46 -4.52 3.93
N ILE A 265 10.43 -4.28 4.74
CA ILE A 265 10.49 -4.51 6.18
C ILE A 265 10.69 -6.00 6.51
N LEU A 266 9.99 -6.91 5.83
CA LEU A 266 10.16 -8.35 6.05
C LEU A 266 11.52 -8.87 5.56
N ILE A 267 12.08 -8.30 4.48
CA ILE A 267 13.45 -8.60 4.04
C ILE A 267 14.45 -8.22 5.13
N ALA A 268 14.36 -6.99 5.66
CA ALA A 268 15.20 -6.56 6.77
C ALA A 268 14.99 -7.41 8.02
N SER A 269 13.75 -7.78 8.33
CA SER A 269 13.40 -8.61 9.48
C SER A 269 13.92 -10.04 9.37
N GLU A 270 13.94 -10.64 8.17
CA GLU A 270 14.53 -11.96 7.95
C GLU A 270 16.06 -11.91 8.10
N LEU A 271 16.71 -10.86 7.59
CA LEU A 271 18.13 -10.62 7.84
C LEU A 271 18.41 -10.39 9.34
N TRP A 272 17.54 -9.65 10.02
CA TRP A 272 17.65 -9.39 11.45
C TRP A 272 17.48 -10.68 12.27
N GLN A 273 16.51 -11.53 11.94
CA GLN A 273 16.34 -12.86 12.53
C GLN A 273 17.59 -13.73 12.34
N LYS A 274 18.22 -13.66 11.16
CA LYS A 274 19.44 -14.43 10.88
C LYS A 274 20.63 -13.97 11.73
N LEU A 275 20.79 -12.66 11.94
CA LEU A 275 21.96 -12.10 12.63
C LEU A 275 21.77 -11.97 14.15
N GLU A 276 20.56 -11.67 14.60
CA GLU A 276 20.18 -11.45 15.99
C GLU A 276 18.83 -12.18 16.27
N PRO A 277 18.84 -13.52 16.33
CA PRO A 277 17.61 -14.32 16.38
C PRO A 277 16.70 -13.98 17.57
N GLU A 278 17.28 -13.61 18.70
CA GLU A 278 16.56 -13.39 19.97
C GLU A 278 16.22 -11.91 20.22
N SER A 279 16.29 -11.06 19.19
CA SER A 279 15.94 -9.64 19.30
C SER A 279 14.46 -9.43 19.60
N GLU A 280 14.14 -9.05 20.84
CA GLU A 280 12.77 -8.69 21.24
C GLU A 280 12.25 -7.44 20.52
N TYR A 281 13.14 -6.49 20.19
CA TYR A 281 12.78 -5.29 19.44
C TYR A 281 12.20 -5.61 18.06
N ARG A 282 12.73 -6.64 17.40
CA ARG A 282 12.21 -7.12 16.12
C ARG A 282 10.80 -7.69 16.27
N GLY A 283 10.59 -8.50 17.31
CA GLY A 283 9.27 -9.06 17.62
C GLY A 283 8.24 -7.96 17.89
N LYS A 284 8.58 -6.99 18.73
CA LYS A 284 7.72 -5.83 19.02
C LYS A 284 7.39 -5.05 17.75
N TYR A 285 8.40 -4.70 16.96
CA TYR A 285 8.20 -3.93 15.74
C TYR A 285 7.29 -4.67 14.73
N LEU A 286 7.44 -5.98 14.56
CA LEU A 286 6.55 -6.78 13.70
C LEU A 286 5.11 -6.85 14.24
N MET A 287 4.93 -6.86 15.57
CA MET A 287 3.59 -6.77 16.18
C MET A 287 2.95 -5.40 15.89
N ASP A 288 3.70 -4.32 16.09
CA ASP A 288 3.24 -2.95 15.85
C ASP A 288 2.86 -2.78 14.37
N LEU A 289 3.72 -3.22 13.44
CA LEU A 289 3.44 -3.24 12.00
C LEU A 289 2.15 -4.02 11.67
N GLY A 290 2.01 -5.21 12.24
CA GLY A 290 0.82 -6.03 12.04
C GLY A 290 -0.46 -5.35 12.55
N TYR A 291 -0.37 -4.67 13.69
CA TYR A 291 -1.47 -3.91 14.29
C TYR A 291 -1.84 -2.67 13.47
N ASP A 292 -0.86 -1.88 13.02
CA ASP A 292 -1.11 -0.67 12.23
C ASP A 292 -1.91 -0.97 10.96
N TYR A 293 -1.57 -2.05 10.26
CA TYR A 293 -2.32 -2.49 9.09
C TYR A 293 -3.66 -3.15 9.44
N LEU A 294 -3.81 -3.70 10.65
CA LEU A 294 -5.08 -4.19 11.15
C LEU A 294 -6.07 -3.04 11.35
N VAL A 295 -5.62 -1.94 11.98
CA VAL A 295 -6.44 -0.73 12.20
C VAL A 295 -6.82 -0.05 10.87
N LYS A 296 -5.95 -0.12 9.87
CA LYS A 296 -6.23 0.38 8.50
C LYS A 296 -7.12 -0.56 7.68
N ASN A 297 -7.61 -1.66 8.24
CA ASN A 297 -8.37 -2.70 7.53
C ASN A 297 -7.64 -3.31 6.32
N ASN A 298 -6.31 -3.21 6.26
CA ASN A 298 -5.52 -3.89 5.23
C ASN A 298 -5.17 -5.30 5.70
N TRP A 299 -6.16 -6.18 5.56
CA TRP A 299 -6.10 -7.57 6.01
C TRP A 299 -5.01 -8.38 5.32
N THR A 300 -4.70 -8.08 4.06
CA THR A 300 -3.66 -8.83 3.32
C THR A 300 -2.29 -8.53 3.90
N VAL A 301 -1.97 -7.25 4.09
CA VAL A 301 -0.66 -6.84 4.61
C VAL A 301 -0.51 -7.21 6.09
N SER A 302 -1.51 -6.93 6.91
CA SER A 302 -1.51 -7.29 8.33
C SER A 302 -1.33 -8.80 8.51
N LYS A 303 -2.06 -9.62 7.74
CA LYS A 303 -1.92 -11.08 7.81
C LYS A 303 -0.49 -11.53 7.53
N THR A 304 0.15 -11.03 6.47
CA THR A 304 1.51 -11.45 6.12
C THR A 304 2.55 -11.05 7.16
N ALA A 305 2.45 -9.86 7.77
CA ALA A 305 3.32 -9.48 8.89
C ALA A 305 3.14 -10.42 10.10
N ASN A 306 1.88 -10.74 10.45
CA ASN A 306 1.55 -11.64 11.54
C ASN A 306 1.99 -13.09 11.27
N GLU A 307 1.80 -13.60 10.05
CA GLU A 307 2.28 -14.93 9.65
C GLU A 307 3.80 -15.04 9.73
N PHE A 308 4.52 -14.00 9.33
CA PHE A 308 5.98 -13.94 9.48
C PHE A 308 6.38 -14.08 10.95
N LEU A 309 5.81 -13.25 11.84
CA LEU A 309 6.08 -13.30 13.27
C LEU A 309 5.68 -14.63 13.92
N MET A 310 4.53 -15.19 13.54
CA MET A 310 4.02 -16.46 14.06
C MET A 310 4.99 -17.62 13.81
N THR A 311 5.67 -17.62 12.66
CA THR A 311 6.63 -18.69 12.30
C THR A 311 8.00 -18.56 12.96
N ASP A 312 8.23 -17.49 13.74
CA ASP A 312 9.51 -17.25 14.35
C ASP A 312 9.63 -17.86 15.76
N GLU A 313 10.14 -19.09 15.80
CA GLU A 313 10.30 -19.87 17.04
C GLU A 313 11.17 -19.20 18.11
N LYS A 314 11.98 -18.20 17.74
CA LYS A 314 12.82 -17.44 18.67
C LYS A 314 12.06 -16.34 19.41
N MET A 315 10.86 -15.99 18.97
CA MET A 315 10.02 -15.00 19.62
C MET A 315 9.17 -15.60 20.74
N PRO A 316 8.81 -14.80 21.78
CA PRO A 316 7.97 -15.23 22.87
C PRO A 316 6.66 -15.89 22.38
N VAL A 317 6.23 -16.94 23.09
CA VAL A 317 4.98 -17.65 22.77
C VAL A 317 3.80 -16.69 22.75
N ALA A 318 3.74 -15.75 23.69
CA ALA A 318 2.68 -14.73 23.74
C ALA A 318 2.60 -13.89 22.46
N SER A 319 3.73 -13.39 21.95
CA SER A 319 3.79 -12.63 20.69
C SER A 319 3.32 -13.45 19.50
N ARG A 320 3.73 -14.73 19.43
CA ARG A 320 3.29 -15.64 18.37
C ARG A 320 1.80 -15.98 18.46
N THR A 321 1.26 -16.12 19.67
CA THR A 321 -0.17 -16.35 19.90
C THR A 321 -0.99 -15.13 19.51
N ALA A 322 -0.54 -13.91 19.84
CA ALA A 322 -1.18 -12.67 19.39
C ALA A 322 -1.17 -12.59 17.85
N ALA A 323 -0.05 -12.88 17.21
CA ALA A 323 0.07 -12.88 15.75
C ALA A 323 -0.87 -13.91 15.09
N GLN A 324 -1.01 -15.10 15.67
CA GLN A 324 -1.95 -16.11 15.20
C GLN A 324 -3.40 -15.61 15.25
N LEU A 325 -3.83 -15.03 16.38
CA LEU A 325 -5.17 -14.46 16.53
C LEU A 325 -5.42 -13.34 15.52
N ASN A 326 -4.46 -12.44 15.32
CA ASN A 326 -4.56 -11.36 14.34
C ASN A 326 -4.64 -11.89 12.91
N SER A 327 -3.89 -12.96 12.58
CA SER A 327 -3.99 -13.63 11.28
C SER A 327 -5.39 -14.22 11.05
N TRP A 328 -5.99 -14.84 12.06
CA TRP A 328 -7.37 -15.35 11.97
C TRP A 328 -8.40 -14.24 11.86
N LEU A 329 -8.19 -13.11 12.53
CA LEU A 329 -9.03 -11.93 12.34
C LEU A 329 -8.96 -11.41 10.90
N CYS A 330 -7.77 -11.39 10.30
CA CYS A 330 -7.62 -11.05 8.89
C CYS A 330 -8.36 -12.04 7.99
N ASP A 331 -8.30 -13.34 8.28
CA ASP A 331 -9.06 -14.36 7.55
C ASP A 331 -10.57 -14.16 7.68
N LYS A 332 -11.08 -13.88 8.90
CA LYS A 332 -12.49 -13.55 9.15
C LYS A 332 -12.97 -12.42 8.26
N ASN A 333 -12.18 -11.37 8.11
CA ASN A 333 -12.52 -10.21 7.28
C ASN A 333 -12.34 -10.45 5.76
N LYS A 334 -11.41 -11.32 5.33
CA LYS A 334 -11.17 -11.60 3.91
C LYS A 334 -12.14 -12.61 3.31
N VAL A 335 -12.41 -13.71 4.01
CA VAL A 335 -13.22 -14.82 3.48
C VAL A 335 -14.63 -14.91 4.08
N GLY A 336 -14.91 -14.08 5.09
CA GLY A 336 -16.14 -14.08 5.84
C GLY A 336 -16.11 -15.01 7.06
N LYS A 337 -16.90 -14.64 8.07
CA LYS A 337 -17.00 -15.28 9.39
C LYS A 337 -17.17 -16.80 9.34
N GLU A 338 -18.14 -17.30 8.57
CA GLU A 338 -18.42 -18.74 8.50
C GLU A 338 -17.22 -19.56 8.00
N LYS A 339 -16.56 -19.09 6.94
CA LYS A 339 -15.39 -19.79 6.35
C LYS A 339 -14.17 -19.70 7.24
N ALA A 340 -13.95 -18.54 7.88
CA ALA A 340 -12.81 -18.35 8.75
C ALA A 340 -12.95 -19.15 10.06
N LEU A 341 -14.17 -19.28 10.60
CA LEU A 341 -14.44 -20.04 11.82
C LEU A 341 -13.95 -21.49 11.70
N GLU A 342 -14.02 -22.10 10.53
CA GLU A 342 -13.49 -23.45 10.27
C GLU A 342 -11.98 -23.58 10.56
N LEU A 343 -11.22 -22.48 10.52
CA LEU A 343 -9.77 -22.48 10.81
C LEU A 343 -9.46 -22.59 12.30
N TYR A 344 -10.37 -22.14 13.17
CA TYR A 344 -10.10 -21.98 14.60
C TYR A 344 -11.22 -22.46 15.55
N LYS A 345 -12.31 -23.04 15.04
CA LYS A 345 -13.43 -23.54 15.86
C LYS A 345 -13.01 -24.56 16.93
N ASP A 346 -12.11 -25.48 16.57
CA ASP A 346 -11.66 -26.58 17.43
C ASP A 346 -10.40 -26.23 18.24
N VAL A 347 -9.89 -25.00 18.11
CA VAL A 347 -8.74 -24.53 18.88
C VAL A 347 -9.15 -24.34 20.34
N ASP A 348 -8.37 -24.95 21.23
CA ASP A 348 -8.50 -24.79 22.68
C ASP A 348 -7.33 -23.96 23.25
N TYR A 349 -7.66 -22.82 23.85
CA TYR A 349 -6.73 -21.92 24.54
C TYR A 349 -6.90 -21.94 26.06
N SER A 350 -7.53 -22.99 26.63
CA SER A 350 -7.73 -23.14 28.07
C SER A 350 -6.43 -23.09 28.89
N ASP A 351 -5.29 -23.42 28.27
CA ASP A 351 -3.94 -23.33 28.84
C ASP A 351 -3.28 -21.94 28.71
N LYS A 352 -3.86 -21.04 27.91
CA LYS A 352 -3.34 -19.68 27.67
C LYS A 352 -3.85 -18.68 28.70
N SER A 353 -3.24 -17.49 28.72
CA SER A 353 -3.72 -16.38 29.55
C SER A 353 -5.18 -16.03 29.24
N LEU A 354 -5.88 -15.47 30.23
CA LEU A 354 -7.28 -15.08 30.08
C LEU A 354 -7.48 -14.09 28.91
N LEU A 355 -6.51 -13.21 28.66
CA LEU A 355 -6.52 -12.30 27.51
C LEU A 355 -6.64 -13.06 26.17
N PHE A 356 -5.80 -14.08 25.97
CA PHE A 356 -5.85 -14.87 24.74
C PHE A 356 -7.10 -15.73 24.64
N GLN A 357 -7.63 -16.22 25.77
CA GLN A 357 -8.92 -16.89 25.79
C GLN A 357 -10.05 -15.95 25.34
N VAL A 358 -10.09 -14.72 25.88
CA VAL A 358 -11.08 -13.70 25.50
C VAL A 358 -10.94 -13.31 24.03
N ALA A 359 -9.72 -13.13 23.52
CA ALA A 359 -9.47 -12.84 22.11
C ALA A 359 -9.96 -13.96 21.17
N LEU A 360 -9.68 -15.23 21.49
CA LEU A 360 -10.18 -16.36 20.70
C LEU A 360 -11.71 -16.44 20.74
N ASN A 361 -12.32 -16.22 21.91
CA ASN A 361 -13.77 -16.24 22.06
C ASN A 361 -14.45 -15.08 21.31
N ALA A 362 -13.78 -13.92 21.20
CA ALA A 362 -14.24 -12.83 20.35
C ALA A 362 -14.28 -13.25 18.87
N LEU A 363 -13.28 -13.99 18.39
CA LEU A 363 -13.28 -14.53 17.02
C LEU A 363 -14.33 -15.61 16.77
N LYS A 364 -14.69 -16.39 17.81
CA LYS A 364 -15.74 -17.42 17.78
C LYS A 364 -17.14 -16.86 18.04
N ASP A 365 -17.26 -15.55 18.27
CA ASP A 365 -18.52 -14.87 18.58
C ASP A 365 -19.18 -15.33 19.90
N GLU A 366 -18.36 -15.80 20.83
CA GLU A 366 -18.75 -16.17 22.20
C GLU A 366 -18.77 -14.91 23.08
N GLN A 367 -19.65 -13.97 22.73
CA GLN A 367 -19.70 -12.63 23.31
C GLN A 367 -19.96 -12.62 24.83
N GLU A 368 -20.79 -13.55 25.31
CA GLU A 368 -21.11 -13.66 26.74
C GLU A 368 -19.87 -14.00 27.57
N PHE A 369 -19.00 -14.87 27.04
CA PHE A 369 -17.73 -15.19 27.68
C PHE A 369 -16.83 -13.95 27.76
N CYS A 370 -16.75 -13.17 26.68
CA CYS A 370 -15.91 -11.98 26.63
C CYS A 370 -16.37 -10.93 27.65
N LEU A 371 -17.66 -10.59 27.65
CA LEU A 371 -18.26 -9.59 28.56
C LEU A 371 -18.06 -9.95 30.03
N LYS A 372 -18.21 -11.24 30.39
CA LYS A 372 -18.00 -11.72 31.76
C LYS A 372 -16.57 -11.51 32.25
N ASN A 373 -15.58 -11.57 31.34
CA ASN A 373 -14.17 -11.57 31.69
C ASN A 373 -13.48 -10.21 31.50
N PHE A 374 -14.04 -9.27 30.72
CA PHE A 374 -13.45 -7.93 30.57
C PHE A 374 -13.24 -7.21 31.90
N GLY A 375 -14.19 -7.30 32.83
CA GLY A 375 -14.05 -6.66 34.14
C GLY A 375 -12.86 -7.19 34.95
N GLN A 376 -12.48 -8.46 34.79
CA GLN A 376 -11.28 -9.01 35.42
C GLN A 376 -10.01 -8.53 34.71
N LEU A 377 -9.98 -8.57 33.37
CA LEU A 377 -8.82 -8.15 32.57
C LEU A 377 -8.48 -6.67 32.75
N LEU A 378 -9.49 -5.80 32.83
CA LEU A 378 -9.30 -4.38 33.12
C LEU A 378 -8.72 -4.16 34.52
N LYS A 379 -9.17 -4.95 35.51
CA LYS A 379 -8.66 -4.85 36.90
C LYS A 379 -7.23 -5.36 37.05
N SER A 380 -6.82 -6.35 36.26
CA SER A 380 -5.45 -6.87 36.27
C SER A 380 -4.50 -6.10 35.35
N GLU A 381 -5.00 -5.11 34.61
CA GLU A 381 -4.26 -4.36 33.57
C GLU A 381 -3.72 -5.26 32.44
N ASP A 382 -4.23 -6.49 32.32
CA ASP A 382 -3.92 -7.38 31.20
C ASP A 382 -4.60 -6.91 29.89
N LEU A 383 -5.64 -6.08 30.01
CA LEU A 383 -6.28 -5.38 28.89
C LEU A 383 -6.50 -3.93 29.29
N LEU A 384 -5.99 -2.98 28.50
CA LEU A 384 -6.23 -1.56 28.76
C LEU A 384 -7.61 -1.13 28.24
N PRO A 385 -8.25 -0.13 28.86
CA PRO A 385 -9.51 0.43 28.35
C PRO A 385 -9.41 0.91 26.90
N GLU A 386 -8.29 1.53 26.54
CA GLU A 386 -8.01 1.98 25.17
C GLU A 386 -8.02 0.80 24.20
N ASP A 387 -7.29 -0.28 24.50
CA ASP A 387 -7.26 -1.49 23.66
C ASP A 387 -8.65 -2.12 23.52
N LEU A 388 -9.44 -2.19 24.60
CA LEU A 388 -10.80 -2.71 24.52
C LEU A 388 -11.67 -1.88 23.56
N MET A 389 -11.45 -0.57 23.52
CA MET A 389 -12.22 0.36 22.69
C MET A 389 -11.73 0.46 21.25
N THR A 390 -10.43 0.24 20.99
CA THR A 390 -9.82 0.46 19.68
C THR A 390 -9.45 -0.82 18.95
N PHE A 391 -9.10 -1.91 19.66
CA PHE A 391 -8.56 -3.10 19.01
C PHE A 391 -9.61 -3.75 18.09
N PRO A 392 -9.30 -4.01 16.80
CA PRO A 392 -10.27 -4.52 15.82
C PRO A 392 -10.94 -5.85 16.20
N ILE A 393 -10.25 -6.72 16.96
CA ILE A 393 -10.81 -8.02 17.39
C ILE A 393 -12.08 -7.90 18.24
N PHE A 394 -12.27 -6.76 18.91
CA PHE A 394 -13.45 -6.52 19.75
C PHE A 394 -14.52 -5.66 19.05
N GLU A 395 -14.33 -5.31 17.78
CA GLU A 395 -15.23 -4.40 17.05
C GLU A 395 -16.69 -4.85 17.07
N GLU A 396 -16.96 -6.13 16.76
CA GLU A 396 -18.31 -6.67 16.77
C GLU A 396 -18.92 -6.67 18.18
N ILE A 397 -18.13 -6.95 19.21
CA ILE A 397 -18.60 -6.94 20.60
C ILE A 397 -19.00 -5.52 21.04
N ARG A 398 -18.26 -4.49 20.59
CA ARG A 398 -18.58 -3.10 20.90
C ARG A 398 -19.94 -2.64 20.36
N GLN A 399 -20.47 -3.33 19.35
CA GLN A 399 -21.77 -3.02 18.76
C GLN A 399 -22.95 -3.54 19.61
N GLU A 400 -22.70 -4.49 20.52
CA GLU A 400 -23.72 -5.12 21.36
C GLU A 400 -24.25 -4.17 22.45
N GLU A 401 -25.57 -4.20 22.71
CA GLU A 401 -26.17 -3.40 23.79
C GLU A 401 -25.62 -3.78 25.17
N LYS A 402 -25.36 -5.08 25.40
CA LYS A 402 -24.75 -5.57 26.64
C LYS A 402 -23.35 -4.98 26.87
N PHE A 403 -22.59 -4.69 25.80
CA PHE A 403 -21.30 -4.01 25.93
C PHE A 403 -21.47 -2.55 26.34
N LYS A 404 -22.46 -1.85 25.77
CA LYS A 404 -22.76 -0.45 26.14
C LYS A 404 -23.21 -0.34 27.60
N GLU A 405 -23.96 -1.33 28.11
CA GLU A 405 -24.31 -1.44 29.52
C GLU A 405 -23.06 -1.68 30.38
N PHE A 406 -22.24 -2.68 30.03
CA PHE A 406 -20.97 -2.95 30.71
C PHE A 406 -20.07 -1.71 30.80
N ALA A 407 -19.92 -0.96 29.72
CA ALA A 407 -19.07 0.23 29.67
C ALA A 407 -19.58 1.39 30.54
N LYS A 408 -20.88 1.42 30.86
CA LYS A 408 -21.49 2.42 31.77
C LYS A 408 -21.43 2.01 33.25
N GLU A 409 -21.34 0.72 33.52
CA GLU A 409 -21.36 0.16 34.88
C GLU A 409 -19.96 -0.14 35.42
N ASN A 410 -18.99 -0.42 34.54
CA ASN A 410 -17.63 -0.73 34.95
C ASN A 410 -16.86 0.55 35.30
N ASP A 411 -16.44 0.68 36.57
CA ASP A 411 -15.76 1.87 37.09
C ASP A 411 -14.55 2.32 36.25
N ILE A 412 -13.74 1.38 35.75
CA ILE A 412 -12.53 1.68 34.95
C ILE A 412 -12.93 2.26 33.57
N MET A 413 -13.95 1.68 32.94
CA MET A 413 -14.47 2.19 31.66
C MET A 413 -15.16 3.54 31.83
N VAL A 414 -15.89 3.75 32.93
CA VAL A 414 -16.51 5.04 33.24
C VAL A 414 -15.45 6.12 33.41
N GLU A 415 -14.35 5.84 34.12
CA GLU A 415 -13.25 6.79 34.26
C GLU A 415 -12.57 7.09 32.91
N TYR A 416 -12.35 6.06 32.09
CA TYR A 416 -11.76 6.23 30.75
C TYR A 416 -12.64 7.10 29.85
N ASN A 417 -13.95 6.83 29.81
CA ASN A 417 -14.91 7.57 28.98
C ASN A 417 -15.19 9.01 29.44
N ALA A 418 -14.77 9.36 30.66
CA ALA A 418 -14.91 10.71 31.21
C ALA A 418 -13.72 11.64 30.87
N LYS A 419 -12.62 11.06 30.39
CA LYS A 419 -11.42 11.77 29.89
C LYS A 419 -11.58 12.05 28.40
#